data_AF-A0ABD1S0J8-F1
#
_entry.id   AF-A0ABD1S0J8-F1
#
_cell.length_a   1.000
_cell.length_b   1.000
_cell.length_c   1.000
_cell.angle_alpha   90.00
_cell.angle_beta   90.00
_cell.angle_gamma   90.00
#
_symmetry.space_group_name_H-M   'P 1'
#
loop_
_entity.id
_entity.type
_entity.pdbx_description
1 polymer ?
#
loop_
_entity_poly.entity_id
_entity_poly.type
_entity_poly.pdbx_seq_one_letter_code
_entity_poly.pdbx_strand_id
1 'polypeptide(L)'
;MNETFPDLGLKQSDLTEMSWVESVLFWTNITAGTPVNILLSRVPQVLTHLKRKSDYLKNPIPKQGLEFIFKRMIELESVMLTFNPYGGRMAEIPPSEKAFST
;
A
#
# COMPACT_ATOMS: atom_id res chain seq x y z
N MET A 1 16.28 -1.95 7.11
CA MET A 1 15.28 -3.03 7.27
C MET A 1 15.82 -4.17 8.12
N ASN A 2 17.01 -4.70 7.86
CA ASN A 2 17.53 -5.84 8.64
C ASN A 2 17.75 -5.55 10.13
N GLU A 3 17.97 -4.28 10.50
CA GLU A 3 18.09 -3.87 11.90
C GLU A 3 16.74 -3.52 12.56
N THR A 4 15.84 -2.90 11.79
CA THR A 4 14.58 -2.32 12.33
C THR A 4 13.37 -3.23 12.16
N PHE A 5 13.40 -4.15 11.20
CA PHE A 5 12.35 -5.13 10.94
C PHE A 5 12.94 -6.44 10.38
N PRO A 6 13.75 -7.16 11.18
CA PRO A 6 14.43 -8.38 10.75
C PRO A 6 13.47 -9.51 10.36
N ASP A 7 12.30 -9.58 11.01
CA ASP A 7 11.29 -10.63 10.77
C ASP A 7 10.75 -10.65 9.33
N LEU A 8 10.89 -9.54 8.59
CA LEU A 8 10.54 -9.48 7.17
C LEU A 8 11.47 -10.35 6.31
N GLY A 9 12.70 -10.62 6.77
CA GLY A 9 13.66 -11.47 6.06
C GLY A 9 14.15 -10.92 4.70
N LEU A 10 14.07 -9.60 4.51
CA LEU A 10 14.38 -8.92 3.24
C LEU A 10 15.84 -9.15 2.81
N LYS A 11 16.05 -9.60 1.57
CA LYS A 11 17.37 -9.81 0.98
C LYS A 11 17.64 -8.80 -0.13
N GLN A 12 18.92 -8.56 -0.42
CA GLN A 12 19.32 -7.71 -1.54
C GLN A 12 18.80 -8.23 -2.89
N SER A 13 18.67 -9.56 -3.04
CA SER A 13 18.09 -10.20 -4.23
C SER A 13 16.62 -9.87 -4.45
N ASP A 14 15.91 -9.42 -3.41
CA ASP A 14 14.49 -9.05 -3.48
C ASP A 14 14.33 -7.57 -3.89
N LEU A 15 15.43 -6.81 -3.95
CA LEU A 15 15.43 -5.40 -4.30
C LEU A 15 15.65 -5.23 -5.80
N THR A 16 14.88 -4.33 -6.39
CA THR A 16 15.07 -3.89 -7.78
C THR A 16 15.23 -2.38 -7.78
N GLU A 17 16.40 -1.90 -8.17
CA GLU A 17 16.64 -0.47 -8.37
C GLU A 17 16.08 -0.02 -9.71
N MET A 18 15.41 1.13 -9.70
CA MET A 18 14.83 1.75 -10.89
C MET A 18 14.63 3.25 -10.64
N SER A 19 14.39 4.03 -11.70
CA SER A 19 14.03 5.43 -11.55
C SER A 19 12.68 5.60 -10.85
N TRP A 20 12.41 6.80 -10.32
CA TRP A 20 11.14 7.08 -9.65
C TRP A 20 9.93 6.78 -10.54
N VAL A 21 9.97 7.16 -11.82
CA VAL A 21 8.85 6.94 -12.75
C VAL A 21 8.66 5.46 -13.10
N GLU A 22 9.73 4.68 -13.19
CA GLU A 22 9.63 3.22 -13.39
C GLU A 22 9.02 2.54 -12.16
N SER A 23 9.30 3.04 -10.95
CA SER A 23 8.65 2.54 -9.74
C SER A 23 7.13 2.75 -9.75
N VAL A 24 6.64 3.81 -10.40
CA VAL A 24 5.20 4.04 -10.60
C VAL A 24 4.60 2.95 -11.48
N LEU A 25 5.29 2.54 -12.55
CA LEU A 25 4.85 1.42 -13.40
C LEU A 25 4.68 0.15 -12.56
N PHE A 26 5.70 -0.20 -11.77
CA PHE A 26 5.65 -1.33 -10.84
C PHE A 26 4.45 -1.26 -9.87
N TRP A 27 4.26 -0.12 -9.20
CA TRP A 27 3.15 0.08 -8.25
C TRP A 27 1.76 -0.01 -8.90
N THR A 28 1.66 0.31 -10.18
CA THR A 28 0.40 0.20 -10.96
C THR A 28 0.22 -1.15 -11.64
N ASN A 29 1.06 -2.15 -11.34
CA ASN A 29 1.09 -3.47 -11.98
C ASN A 29 1.30 -3.42 -13.51
N ILE A 30 1.99 -2.40 -14.01
CA ILE A 30 2.43 -2.34 -15.40
C ILE A 30 3.76 -3.09 -15.53
N THR A 31 3.87 -3.95 -16.53
CA THR A 31 5.05 -4.77 -16.78
C THR A 31 6.31 -3.90 -16.86
N ALA A 32 7.36 -4.31 -16.14
CA ALA A 32 8.66 -3.65 -16.18
C ALA A 32 9.19 -3.57 -17.62
N GLY A 33 9.81 -2.44 -17.97
CA GLY A 33 10.28 -2.17 -19.33
C GLY A 33 9.22 -1.61 -20.29
N THR A 34 7.95 -1.51 -19.88
CA THR A 34 6.96 -0.74 -20.64
C THR A 34 7.40 0.73 -20.73
N PRO A 35 7.33 1.37 -21.91
CA PRO A 35 7.64 2.79 -22.03
C PRO A 35 6.76 3.65 -21.10
N VAL A 36 7.38 4.57 -20.36
CA VAL A 36 6.70 5.39 -19.34
C VAL A 36 5.58 6.28 -19.89
N ASN A 37 5.57 6.52 -21.21
CA ASN A 37 4.49 7.25 -21.88
C ASN A 37 3.12 6.57 -21.76
N ILE A 38 3.07 5.29 -21.39
CA ILE A 38 1.82 4.59 -21.07
C ILE A 38 1.03 5.29 -19.96
N LEU A 39 1.71 5.98 -19.04
CA LEU A 39 1.10 6.75 -17.96
C LEU A 39 0.29 7.97 -18.47
N LEU A 40 0.47 8.37 -19.73
CA LEU A 40 -0.32 9.43 -20.37
C LEU A 40 -1.66 8.91 -20.93
N SER A 41 -1.82 7.58 -21.05
CA SER A 41 -3.07 6.98 -21.51
C SER A 41 -4.18 7.22 -20.51
N ARG A 42 -5.34 7.67 -21.01
CA ARG A 42 -6.57 7.83 -20.22
C ARG A 42 -7.50 6.61 -20.32
N VAL A 43 -7.07 5.56 -21.01
CA VAL A 43 -7.82 4.31 -21.14
C VAL A 43 -7.57 3.46 -19.89
N PRO A 44 -8.61 3.12 -19.10
CA PRO A 44 -8.45 2.25 -17.94
C PRO A 44 -7.92 0.88 -18.37
N GLN A 45 -6.92 0.36 -17.66
CA GLN A 45 -6.36 -0.97 -17.94
C GLN A 45 -7.30 -2.10 -17.53
N VAL A 46 -8.08 -1.89 -16.47
CA VAL A 46 -9.08 -2.82 -15.95
C VAL A 46 -10.31 -2.03 -15.52
N LEU A 47 -11.50 -2.57 -15.81
CA LEU A 47 -12.76 -2.07 -15.27
C LEU A 47 -13.19 -2.99 -14.12
N THR A 48 -13.12 -2.48 -12.89
CA THR A 48 -13.45 -3.26 -11.67
C THR A 48 -14.64 -2.65 -10.94
N HIS A 49 -15.61 -3.47 -10.55
CA HIS A 49 -16.70 -3.09 -9.65
C HIS A 49 -16.30 -3.41 -8.21
N LEU A 50 -16.19 -2.40 -7.36
CA LEU A 50 -15.66 -2.56 -6.00
C LEU A 50 -16.50 -1.79 -4.98
N LYS A 51 -16.53 -2.30 -3.76
CA LYS A 51 -16.97 -1.58 -2.56
C LYS A 51 -15.76 -1.40 -1.65
N ARG A 52 -15.47 -0.16 -1.25
CA ARG A 52 -14.34 0.16 -0.37
C ARG A 52 -14.82 0.90 0.88
N LYS A 53 -14.13 0.66 1.99
CA LYS A 53 -14.22 1.38 3.26
C LYS A 53 -12.80 1.58 3.78
N SER A 54 -12.60 2.57 4.64
CA SER A 54 -11.31 2.86 5.26
C SER A 54 -11.50 3.26 6.72
N ASP A 55 -10.47 3.03 7.53
CA ASP A 55 -10.39 3.43 8.92
C ASP A 55 -8.97 3.91 9.26
N TYR A 56 -8.85 4.68 10.34
CA TYR A 56 -7.56 5.14 10.87
C TYR A 56 -7.27 4.45 12.20
N LEU A 57 -6.05 3.95 12.35
CA LEU A 57 -5.60 3.26 13.56
C LEU A 57 -4.67 4.16 14.35
N LYS A 58 -5.01 4.43 15.61
CA LYS A 58 -4.14 5.13 16.57
C LYS A 58 -3.32 4.18 17.43
N ASN A 59 -3.81 2.96 17.61
CA ASN A 59 -3.15 1.90 18.36
C ASN A 59 -3.02 0.65 17.48
N PRO A 60 -1.98 -0.17 17.66
CA PRO A 60 -1.86 -1.44 16.95
C PRO A 60 -3.06 -2.35 17.19
N ILE A 61 -3.50 -3.06 16.14
CA ILE A 61 -4.52 -4.11 16.27
C ILE A 61 -3.87 -5.27 17.06
N PRO A 62 -4.49 -5.77 18.15
CA PRO A 62 -3.98 -6.93 18.87
C PRO A 62 -3.90 -8.16 17.96
N LYS A 63 -3.02 -9.11 18.28
CA LYS A 63 -2.81 -10.33 17.49
C LYS A 63 -4.11 -11.09 17.21
N GLN A 64 -4.96 -11.27 18.23
CA GLN A 64 -6.25 -11.96 18.07
C GLN A 64 -7.19 -11.23 17.09
N GLY A 65 -7.10 -9.89 17.02
CA GLY A 65 -7.85 -9.09 16.06
C GLY A 65 -7.38 -9.31 14.63
N LEU A 66 -6.07 -9.36 14.39
CA LEU A 66 -5.50 -9.68 13.08
C LEU A 66 -5.84 -11.11 12.63
N GLU A 67 -5.74 -12.09 13.53
CA GLU A 67 -6.13 -13.47 13.27
C GLU A 67 -7.61 -13.58 12.84
N PHE A 68 -8.50 -12.85 13.53
CA PHE A 68 -9.91 -12.77 13.15
C PHE A 68 -10.10 -12.16 11.77
N ILE A 69 -9.43 -11.04 11.47
CA ILE A 69 -9.50 -10.38 10.15
C ILE A 69 -9.06 -11.34 9.05
N PHE A 70 -7.91 -12.01 9.21
CA PHE A 70 -7.41 -12.94 8.20
C PHE A 70 -8.33 -14.15 8.00
N LYS A 71 -8.90 -14.69 9.07
CA LYS A 71 -9.92 -15.73 8.97
C LYS A 71 -11.12 -15.27 8.14
N ARG A 72 -11.64 -14.06 8.39
CA ARG A 72 -12.73 -13.48 7.60
C ARG A 72 -12.36 -13.25 6.15
N MET A 73 -11.13 -12.82 5.87
CA MET A 73 -10.67 -12.65 4.50
C MET A 73 -10.64 -13.96 3.72
N ILE A 74 -10.21 -15.05 4.36
CA ILE A 74 -10.24 -16.40 3.77
C ILE A 74 -11.70 -16.83 3.52
N GLU A 75 -12.60 -16.62 4.49
CA GLU A 75 -14.03 -16.97 4.35
C GLU A 75 -14.74 -16.21 3.21
N LEU A 76 -14.32 -14.97 2.93
CA LEU A 76 -14.94 -14.11 1.91
C LEU A 76 -14.31 -14.27 0.51
N GLU A 77 -13.19 -14.99 0.40
CA GLU A 77 -12.41 -15.30 -0.81
C GLU A 77 -11.87 -14.08 -1.57
N SER A 78 -12.74 -13.23 -2.10
CA SER A 78 -12.41 -12.10 -2.98
C SER A 78 -12.44 -10.76 -2.23
N VAL A 79 -11.54 -10.58 -1.28
CA VAL A 79 -11.36 -9.31 -0.55
C VAL A 79 -9.90 -8.89 -0.47
N MET A 80 -9.67 -7.59 -0.34
CA MET A 80 -8.33 -7.02 -0.19
C MET A 80 -8.28 -6.10 1.03
N LEU A 81 -7.18 -6.19 1.78
CA LEU A 81 -6.86 -5.31 2.89
C LEU A 81 -5.50 -4.68 2.64
N THR A 82 -5.40 -3.37 2.81
CA THR A 82 -4.16 -2.61 2.63
C THR A 82 -3.91 -1.75 3.84
N PHE A 83 -2.71 -1.85 4.41
CA PHE A 83 -2.23 -0.97 5.47
C PHE A 83 -1.28 0.07 4.88
N ASN A 84 -1.60 1.35 5.07
CA ASN A 84 -0.76 2.46 4.64
C ASN A 84 -0.21 3.15 5.90
N PRO A 85 1.12 3.13 6.14
CA PRO A 85 1.68 3.70 7.35
C PRO A 85 1.57 5.23 7.36
N TYR A 86 1.10 5.79 8.48
CA TYR A 86 1.13 7.22 8.77
C TYR A 86 2.25 7.53 9.74
N GLY A 87 3.03 8.57 9.45
CA GLY A 87 4.25 8.95 10.16
C GLY A 87 5.08 9.90 9.30
N GLY A 88 6.37 10.03 9.60
CA GLY A 88 7.27 10.91 8.84
C GLY A 88 6.67 12.31 8.66
N ARG A 89 6.67 12.81 7.42
CA ARG A 89 6.15 14.14 7.10
C ARG A 89 4.70 14.36 7.51
N MET A 90 3.86 13.32 7.53
CA MET A 90 2.45 13.45 7.93
C MET A 90 2.29 13.72 9.43
N ALA A 91 3.24 13.30 10.28
CA ALA A 91 3.20 13.55 11.71
C ALA A 91 3.65 14.98 12.10
N GLU A 92 4.30 15.68 11.17
CA GLU A 92 4.81 17.05 11.39
C GLU A 92 3.76 18.12 11.06
N ILE A 93 2.69 17.76 10.34
CA ILE A 93 1.67 18.69 9.85
C ILE A 93 0.52 18.78 10.88
N PRO A 94 0.19 19.97 11.42
CA PRO A 94 -0.94 20.12 12.33
C PRO A 94 -2.28 19.74 11.67
N PRO A 95 -3.21 19.09 12.40
CA PRO A 95 -4.53 18.74 11.87
C PRO A 95 -5.36 19.94 11.36
N SER A 96 -5.05 21.15 11.85
CA SER A 96 -5.73 22.39 11.46
C SER A 96 -5.10 23.09 10.25
N GLU A 97 -3.96 22.61 9.73
CA GLU A 97 -3.28 23.28 8.61
C GLU A 97 -4.09 23.17 7.31
N LYS A 98 -4.85 22.07 7.15
CA LYS A 98 -5.63 21.77 5.95
C LYS A 98 -6.93 21.07 6.33
N ALA A 99 -7.87 20.99 5.38
CA ALA A 99 -9.13 20.28 5.58
C ALA A 99 -8.95 18.77 5.83
N PHE A 100 -7.87 18.19 5.32
CA PHE A 100 -7.51 16.81 5.63
C PHE A 100 -6.88 16.73 7.03
N SER A 101 -7.53 16.02 7.92
CA SER A 101 -7.09 15.78 9.29
C SER A 101 -6.80 14.30 9.48
N THR A 102 -5.63 13.99 10.02
CA THR A 102 -5.21 12.64 10.44
C THR A 102 -5.42 12.42 11.93
#